data_AF-A0A2C9LDH7-F1
#
_entry.id   AF-A0A2C9LDH7-F1
#
_cell.length_a   1.000
_cell.length_b   1.000
_cell.length_c   1.000
_cell.angle_alpha   90.00
_cell.angle_beta   90.00
_cell.angle_gamma   90.00
#
_symmetry.space_group_name_H-M   'P 1'
#
loop_
_entity.id
_entity.type
_entity.pdbx_description
1 polymer ?
#
loop_
_entity_poly.entity_id
_entity_poly.type
_entity_poly.pdbx_seq_one_letter_code
_entity_poly.pdbx_strand_id
1 'polypeptide(L)'
;MDIDAISTSSLSSLDLEVSDEFVESTRPFLFEADVEDLYLHSLQPDEKSQLGHSEPSLSTSADLGTLLPSSSKTHTSNIPSKIVSRKRSLREVYSETIKEEIRCKIQLRRISLGQEELKVDFAQPEPTVICYDAVRSRNEIREKNKIYAKQSRDRARAGRHKLIESNRELTSTRLKLRDEIRRLRRTLNFCEEFLNQHRTVCQYS
;
A
#
# COMPACT_ATOMS: atom_id res chain seq x y z
N MET A 1 9.19 50.92 -9.89
CA MET A 1 10.37 50.02 -9.74
C MET A 1 10.84 50.29 -8.34
N ASP A 2 10.22 49.60 -7.41
CA ASP A 2 10.26 49.94 -5.99
C ASP A 2 11.01 48.81 -5.30
N ILE A 3 12.21 49.14 -4.84
CA ILE A 3 13.12 48.24 -4.14
C ILE A 3 12.80 48.40 -2.66
N ASP A 4 11.94 47.51 -2.16
CA ASP A 4 11.60 47.49 -0.74
C ASP A 4 12.78 47.03 0.11
N ALA A 5 12.96 47.77 1.19
CA ALA A 5 14.09 47.73 2.11
C ALA A 5 14.24 46.37 2.82
N ILE A 6 15.47 45.86 2.81
CA ILE A 6 15.90 44.71 3.60
C ILE A 6 15.93 45.12 5.08
N SER A 7 14.97 44.62 5.85
CA SER A 7 14.95 44.74 7.30
C SER A 7 15.96 43.73 7.89
N THR A 8 17.09 44.23 8.37
CA THR A 8 18.11 43.45 9.09
C THR A 8 17.72 43.33 10.57
N SER A 9 16.95 42.30 10.90
CA SER A 9 16.67 41.93 12.29
C SER A 9 17.91 41.32 12.96
N SER A 10 18.59 42.19 13.72
CA SER A 10 19.23 41.95 15.02
C SER A 10 19.46 40.48 15.42
N LEU A 11 20.69 40.01 15.21
CA LEU A 11 21.25 38.82 15.84
C LEU A 11 21.50 39.14 17.33
N SER A 12 20.59 38.69 18.19
CA SER A 12 20.85 38.68 19.63
C SER A 12 21.77 37.52 19.97
N SER A 13 22.85 37.84 20.70
CA SER A 13 23.79 36.91 21.32
C SER A 13 23.05 35.81 22.06
N LEU A 14 23.22 34.57 21.60
CA LEU A 14 23.05 33.41 22.43
C LEU A 14 24.40 33.11 23.06
N ASP A 15 24.53 33.44 24.34
CA ASP A 15 25.61 32.98 25.21
C ASP A 15 25.54 31.45 25.27
N LEU A 16 26.42 30.80 24.50
CA LEU A 16 26.67 29.37 24.60
C LEU A 16 27.54 29.14 25.83
N GLU A 17 26.93 28.74 26.94
CA GLU A 17 27.64 28.09 28.04
C GLU A 17 28.18 26.74 27.53
N VAL A 18 29.45 26.75 27.13
CA VAL A 18 30.22 25.54 26.81
C VAL A 18 30.41 24.78 28.13
N SER A 19 29.59 23.76 28.33
CA SER A 19 29.75 22.82 29.43
C SER A 19 30.98 21.94 29.15
N ASP A 20 31.99 22.10 30.00
CA ASP A 20 33.32 21.51 29.93
C ASP A 20 33.35 20.05 30.45
N GLU A 21 32.44 19.21 29.95
CA GLU A 21 32.42 17.77 30.22
C GLU A 21 32.22 16.96 28.93
N PHE A 22 33.09 17.17 27.95
CA PHE A 22 33.26 16.22 26.86
C PHE A 22 34.40 15.26 27.21
N VAL A 23 34.09 14.28 28.06
CA VAL A 23 34.94 13.11 28.25
C VAL A 23 35.10 12.45 26.89
N GLU A 24 36.29 12.56 26.32
CA GLU A 24 36.74 11.81 25.15
C GLU A 24 36.65 10.31 25.47
N SER A 25 35.45 9.76 25.26
CA SER A 25 35.25 8.34 25.10
C SER A 25 35.85 7.99 23.75
N THR A 26 37.16 7.78 23.73
CA THR A 26 37.93 7.18 22.65
C THR A 26 37.46 5.74 22.50
N ARG A 27 36.20 5.54 22.10
CA ARG A 27 35.78 4.25 21.57
C ARG A 27 36.55 4.09 20.28
N PRO A 28 37.39 3.04 20.13
CA PRO A 28 37.96 2.74 18.84
C PRO A 28 36.78 2.58 17.90
N PHE A 29 36.75 3.44 16.87
CA PHE A 29 35.79 3.39 15.79
C PHE A 29 36.09 2.09 15.04
N LEU A 30 35.62 0.98 15.59
CA LEU A 30 35.67 -0.33 14.98
C LEU A 30 34.96 -0.15 13.65
N PHE A 31 35.75 -0.17 12.59
CA PHE A 31 35.33 -0.24 11.21
C PHE A 31 34.20 -1.28 11.14
N GLU A 32 32.95 -0.83 11.13
CA GLU A 32 31.89 -1.54 10.46
C GLU A 32 32.28 -1.51 8.98
N ALA A 33 33.11 -2.49 8.61
CA ALA A 33 33.50 -2.73 7.24
C ALA A 33 32.22 -3.05 6.46
N ASP A 34 31.64 -2.02 5.84
CA ASP A 34 30.74 -2.02 4.68
C ASP A 34 30.00 -3.35 4.39
N VAL A 35 29.35 -3.96 5.39
CA VAL A 35 28.52 -5.16 5.17
C VAL A 35 27.28 -4.79 4.33
N GLU A 36 26.90 -3.51 4.32
CA GLU A 36 25.82 -3.00 3.48
C GLU A 36 26.14 -2.94 1.98
N ASP A 37 27.41 -2.86 1.58
CA ASP A 37 27.76 -2.78 0.14
C ASP A 37 27.61 -4.13 -0.57
N LEU A 38 27.52 -5.25 0.19
CA LEU A 38 27.15 -6.57 -0.34
C LEU A 38 25.64 -6.72 -0.57
N TYR A 39 24.80 -5.91 0.06
CA TYR A 39 23.34 -6.06 -0.03
C TYR A 39 22.71 -5.32 -1.22
N LEU A 40 23.39 -4.32 -1.79
CA LEU A 40 22.84 -3.53 -2.90
C LEU A 40 22.84 -4.26 -4.26
N HIS A 41 23.60 -5.34 -4.41
CA HIS A 41 23.68 -6.11 -5.66
C HIS A 41 22.69 -7.29 -5.73
N SER A 42 22.00 -7.64 -4.64
CA SER A 42 21.04 -8.76 -4.61
C SER A 42 19.58 -8.36 -4.86
N LEU A 43 19.27 -7.07 -4.98
CA LEU A 43 17.94 -6.62 -5.43
C LEU A 43 17.86 -6.61 -6.96
N GLN A 44 18.05 -7.77 -7.59
CA GLN A 44 17.43 -7.98 -8.89
C GLN A 44 15.91 -7.99 -8.67
N PRO A 45 15.13 -7.21 -9.43
CA PRO A 45 13.69 -7.31 -9.38
C PRO A 45 13.31 -8.65 -10.02
N ASP A 46 13.17 -9.70 -9.21
CA ASP A 46 12.45 -10.89 -9.63
C ASP A 46 11.00 -10.47 -9.92
N GLU A 47 10.76 -10.22 -11.20
CA GLU A 47 9.45 -10.14 -11.79
C GLU A 47 8.74 -11.47 -11.55
N LYS A 48 8.01 -11.57 -10.44
CA LYS A 48 6.80 -12.40 -10.21
C LYS A 48 6.54 -12.47 -8.71
N SER A 49 5.92 -11.44 -8.15
CA SER A 49 5.15 -11.60 -6.93
C SER A 49 3.77 -11.03 -7.15
N GLN A 50 2.81 -11.94 -7.06
CA GLN A 50 1.38 -11.73 -7.19
C GLN A 50 0.95 -10.56 -6.30
N LEU A 51 0.06 -9.73 -6.85
CA LEU A 51 -0.60 -8.65 -6.13
C LEU A 51 -1.32 -9.20 -4.88
N GLY A 52 -0.67 -9.10 -3.72
CA GLY A 52 -1.33 -9.02 -2.44
C GLY A 52 -1.76 -7.58 -2.22
N HIS A 53 -3.06 -7.32 -2.28
CA HIS A 53 -3.67 -6.05 -1.91
C HIS A 53 -3.36 -5.74 -0.45
N SER A 54 -2.35 -4.92 -0.19
CA SER A 54 -2.14 -4.27 1.10
C SER A 54 -2.57 -2.82 0.92
N GLU A 55 -3.73 -2.48 1.46
CA GLU A 55 -4.21 -1.10 1.52
C GLU A 55 -3.26 -0.25 2.37
N PRO A 56 -2.86 0.95 1.91
CA PRO A 56 -2.25 1.92 2.80
C PRO A 56 -3.35 2.66 3.58
N SER A 57 -3.45 2.39 4.88
CA SER A 57 -4.21 3.20 5.82
C SER A 57 -3.46 4.52 6.06
N LEU A 58 -3.79 5.54 5.26
CA LEU A 58 -3.42 6.93 5.53
C LEU A 58 -4.58 7.61 6.24
N SER A 59 -4.43 7.76 7.56
CA SER A 59 -5.26 8.57 8.42
C SER A 59 -5.02 10.05 8.14
N THR A 60 -5.88 10.65 7.31
CA THR A 60 -6.10 12.10 7.29
C THR A 60 -7.55 12.35 7.69
N SER A 61 -7.70 12.79 8.94
CA SER A 61 -8.92 13.32 9.51
C SER A 61 -9.32 14.62 8.81
N ALA A 62 -10.46 14.63 8.14
CA ALA A 62 -11.50 15.66 8.29
C ALA A 62 -12.60 15.44 7.25
N ASP A 63 -13.78 15.12 7.78
CA ASP A 63 -15.08 15.59 7.34
C ASP A 63 -15.61 15.16 5.95
N LEU A 64 -16.43 14.10 5.95
CA LEU A 64 -17.37 13.80 4.88
C LEU A 64 -18.52 12.95 5.42
N GLY A 65 -19.58 13.64 5.86
CA GLY A 65 -20.90 13.07 5.92
C GLY A 65 -21.44 12.86 4.51
N THR A 66 -21.44 11.63 4.00
CA THR A 66 -22.46 11.17 3.06
C THR A 66 -22.60 9.66 3.15
N LEU A 67 -23.77 9.24 3.62
CA LEU A 67 -24.20 7.87 3.82
C LEU A 67 -24.22 7.10 2.48
N LEU A 68 -23.50 5.98 2.41
CA LEU A 68 -23.52 5.04 1.29
C LEU A 68 -24.25 3.77 1.73
N PRO A 69 -25.39 3.39 1.11
CA PRO A 69 -26.05 2.13 1.42
C PRO A 69 -25.30 0.97 0.75
N SER A 70 -24.75 0.09 1.57
CA SER A 70 -24.27 -1.23 1.15
C SER A 70 -25.46 -2.12 0.78
N SER A 71 -25.59 -2.46 -0.50
CA SER A 71 -26.42 -3.58 -0.93
C SER A 71 -25.69 -4.38 -2.02
N SER A 72 -24.80 -5.25 -1.56
CA SER A 72 -24.18 -6.30 -2.37
C SER A 72 -25.16 -7.47 -2.49
N LYS A 73 -26.13 -7.36 -3.40
CA LYS A 73 -26.85 -8.52 -3.95
C LYS A 73 -26.00 -9.11 -5.09
N THR A 74 -25.25 -10.16 -4.79
CA THR A 74 -24.57 -10.97 -5.80
C THR A 74 -25.61 -11.73 -6.62
N HIS A 75 -26.00 -11.16 -7.75
CA HIS A 75 -26.80 -11.84 -8.77
C HIS A 75 -25.91 -12.87 -9.48
N THR A 76 -25.96 -14.12 -9.05
CA THR A 76 -25.34 -15.24 -9.75
C THR A 76 -26.09 -15.44 -11.07
N SER A 77 -25.43 -15.17 -12.20
CA SER A 77 -25.96 -15.47 -13.53
C SER A 77 -25.98 -16.97 -13.75
N ASN A 78 -27.18 -17.54 -13.90
CA ASN A 78 -27.40 -18.93 -14.26
C ASN A 78 -26.79 -19.24 -15.63
N ILE A 79 -25.69 -19.99 -15.62
CA ILE A 79 -25.12 -20.64 -16.80
C ILE A 79 -25.93 -21.93 -17.03
N PRO A 80 -26.52 -22.16 -18.21
CA PRO A 80 -27.23 -23.40 -18.51
C PRO A 80 -26.21 -24.53 -18.59
N SER A 81 -26.13 -25.32 -17.52
CA SER A 81 -25.25 -26.48 -17.42
C SER A 81 -25.94 -27.66 -18.09
N LYS A 82 -25.27 -28.20 -19.12
CA LYS A 82 -25.51 -29.54 -19.67
C LYS A 82 -25.77 -30.52 -18.53
N ILE A 83 -26.81 -31.33 -18.69
CA ILE A 83 -27.19 -32.43 -17.79
C ILE A 83 -26.04 -33.45 -17.79
N VAL A 84 -25.07 -33.21 -16.92
CA VAL A 84 -24.08 -34.19 -16.49
C VAL A 84 -24.55 -34.58 -15.11
N SER A 85 -24.90 -35.85 -14.93
CA SER A 85 -25.36 -36.42 -13.66
C SER A 85 -24.25 -36.25 -12.61
N ARG A 86 -24.31 -35.12 -11.91
CA ARG A 86 -23.32 -34.69 -10.92
C ARG A 86 -23.66 -35.43 -9.64
N LYS A 87 -22.76 -36.29 -9.17
CA LYS A 87 -22.85 -36.89 -7.83
C LYS A 87 -23.02 -35.74 -6.83
N ARG A 88 -24.21 -35.60 -6.24
CA ARG A 88 -24.52 -34.56 -5.25
C ARG A 88 -23.51 -34.69 -4.11
N SER A 89 -22.88 -33.58 -3.73
CA SER A 89 -21.92 -33.62 -2.63
C SER A 89 -22.66 -33.99 -1.34
N LEU A 90 -22.05 -34.78 -0.46
CA LEU A 90 -22.69 -35.19 0.80
C LEU A 90 -23.23 -33.99 1.59
N ARG A 91 -22.51 -32.86 1.58
CA ARG A 91 -22.92 -31.61 2.21
C ARG A 91 -24.24 -31.04 1.66
N GLU A 92 -24.47 -31.23 0.36
CA GLU A 92 -25.69 -30.78 -0.32
C GLU A 92 -26.86 -31.71 0.01
N VAL A 93 -26.64 -33.02 0.07
CA VAL A 93 -27.63 -34.01 0.50
C VAL A 93 -28.03 -33.78 1.96
N TYR A 94 -27.07 -33.58 2.87
CA TYR A 94 -27.37 -33.27 4.28
C TYR A 94 -28.14 -31.96 4.43
N SER A 95 -27.82 -30.94 3.62
CA SER A 95 -28.55 -29.66 3.61
C SER A 95 -30.00 -29.82 3.14
N GLU A 96 -30.24 -30.65 2.12
CA GLU A 96 -31.59 -30.98 1.65
C GLU A 96 -32.40 -31.72 2.71
N THR A 97 -31.83 -32.73 3.36
CA THR A 97 -32.53 -33.50 4.41
C THR A 97 -32.87 -32.64 5.62
N ILE A 98 -31.95 -31.79 6.08
CA ILE A 98 -32.21 -30.88 7.20
C ILE A 98 -33.30 -29.87 6.86
N LYS A 99 -33.30 -29.32 5.63
CA LYS A 99 -34.36 -28.41 5.17
C LYS A 99 -35.73 -29.10 5.17
N GLU A 100 -35.79 -30.36 4.75
CA GLU A 100 -37.03 -31.13 4.74
C GLU A 100 -37.52 -31.44 6.16
N GLU A 101 -36.62 -31.83 7.07
CA GLU A 101 -36.97 -32.04 8.48
C GLU A 101 -37.53 -30.77 9.13
N ILE A 102 -36.91 -29.61 8.88
CA ILE A 102 -37.38 -28.31 9.36
C ILE A 102 -38.77 -27.99 8.79
N ARG A 103 -39.00 -28.22 7.48
CA ARG A 103 -40.31 -28.03 6.86
C ARG A 103 -41.38 -28.90 7.50
N CYS A 104 -41.12 -30.19 7.69
CA CYS A 104 -42.06 -31.11 8.34
C CYS A 104 -42.38 -30.67 9.77
N LYS A 105 -41.37 -30.24 10.55
CA LYS A 105 -41.57 -29.74 11.92
C LYS A 105 -42.44 -28.48 11.96
N ILE A 106 -42.20 -27.54 11.04
CA ILE A 106 -43.02 -26.32 10.92
C ILE A 106 -44.46 -26.69 10.55
N GLN A 107 -44.63 -27.59 9.58
CA GLN A 107 -45.92 -28.02 9.08
C GLN A 107 -46.74 -28.74 10.15
N LEU A 108 -46.13 -29.67 10.88
CA LEU A 108 -46.76 -30.36 12.01
C LEU A 108 -47.21 -29.38 13.10
N ARG A 109 -46.39 -28.38 13.42
CA ARG A 109 -46.72 -27.35 14.42
C ARG A 109 -47.88 -26.46 13.96
N ARG A 110 -48.00 -26.18 12.66
CA ARG A 110 -49.13 -25.42 12.11
C ARG A 110 -50.43 -26.21 12.22
N ILE A 111 -50.40 -27.48 11.82
CA ILE A 111 -51.55 -28.38 11.91
C ILE A 111 -52.03 -28.53 13.35
N SER A 112 -51.11 -28.70 14.32
CA SER A 112 -51.48 -28.82 15.74
C SER A 112 -52.09 -27.54 16.32
N LEU A 113 -51.82 -26.38 15.70
CA LEU A 113 -52.43 -25.10 16.03
C LEU A 113 -53.70 -24.79 15.22
N GLY A 114 -54.18 -25.74 14.41
CA GLY A 114 -55.36 -25.57 13.55
C GLY A 114 -55.12 -24.64 12.34
N GLN A 115 -53.86 -24.36 12.00
CA GLN A 115 -53.51 -23.54 10.84
C GLN A 115 -53.42 -24.39 9.56
N GLU A 116 -53.83 -23.80 8.44
CA GLU A 116 -53.70 -24.45 7.13
C GLU A 116 -52.25 -24.73 6.74
N GLU A 117 -52.11 -25.77 5.91
CA GLU A 117 -50.85 -26.23 5.34
C GLU A 117 -50.14 -25.12 4.57
N LEU A 118 -48.82 -25.02 4.80
CA LEU A 118 -47.98 -24.03 4.14
C LEU A 118 -47.81 -24.40 2.67
N LYS A 119 -48.70 -23.90 1.80
CA LYS A 119 -48.52 -23.94 0.36
C LYS A 119 -47.49 -22.89 -0.05
N VAL A 120 -46.26 -23.33 -0.30
CA VAL A 120 -45.24 -22.47 -0.91
C VAL A 120 -45.52 -22.46 -2.41
N ASP A 121 -46.29 -21.48 -2.85
CA ASP A 121 -46.44 -21.21 -4.27
C ASP A 121 -45.09 -20.66 -4.78
N PHE A 122 -44.30 -21.52 -5.41
CA PHE A 122 -43.13 -21.12 -6.17
C PHE A 122 -43.60 -20.42 -7.44
N ALA A 123 -44.09 -19.19 -7.30
CA ALA A 123 -44.37 -18.35 -8.45
C ALA A 123 -43.10 -18.28 -9.29
N GLN A 124 -43.22 -18.66 -10.56
CA GLN A 124 -42.12 -18.55 -11.50
C GLN A 124 -41.71 -17.08 -11.55
N PRO A 125 -40.42 -16.74 -11.35
CA PRO A 125 -40.01 -15.34 -11.34
C PRO A 125 -40.42 -14.70 -12.66
N GLU A 126 -41.26 -13.67 -12.57
CA GLU A 126 -41.73 -13.00 -13.77
C GLU A 126 -40.53 -12.43 -14.54
N PRO A 127 -40.50 -12.59 -15.88
CA PRO A 127 -39.43 -12.05 -16.69
C PRO A 127 -39.43 -10.54 -16.52
N THR A 128 -38.40 -10.02 -15.84
CA THR A 128 -38.24 -8.60 -15.63
C THR A 128 -37.95 -7.95 -16.98
N VAL A 129 -38.96 -7.33 -17.59
CA VAL A 129 -38.79 -6.58 -18.84
C VAL A 129 -37.97 -5.34 -18.52
N ILE A 130 -36.66 -5.40 -18.81
CA ILE A 130 -35.77 -4.26 -18.60
C ILE A 130 -36.11 -3.20 -19.64
N CYS A 131 -36.58 -2.03 -19.19
CA CYS A 131 -36.84 -0.89 -20.06
C CYS A 131 -35.57 -0.46 -20.81
N TYR A 132 -35.73 -0.04 -22.07
CA TYR A 132 -34.64 0.42 -22.93
C TYR A 132 -33.78 1.51 -22.26
N ASP A 133 -34.41 2.46 -21.56
CA ASP A 133 -33.71 3.54 -20.87
C ASP A 133 -32.81 3.05 -19.73
N ALA A 134 -33.24 1.98 -19.04
CA ALA A 134 -32.43 1.35 -17.99
C ALA A 134 -31.19 0.65 -18.60
N VAL A 135 -31.33 0.05 -19.79
CA VAL A 135 -30.20 -0.53 -20.52
C VAL A 135 -29.21 0.55 -20.97
N ARG A 136 -29.71 1.66 -21.51
CA ARG A 136 -28.89 2.81 -21.93
C ARG A 136 -28.11 3.39 -20.76
N SER A 137 -28.79 3.71 -19.66
CA SER A 137 -28.16 4.24 -18.44
C SER A 137 -27.07 3.31 -17.91
N ARG A 138 -27.34 2.00 -17.88
CA ARG A 138 -26.35 1.00 -17.47
C ARG A 138 -25.11 0.99 -18.37
N ASN A 139 -25.27 1.17 -19.68
CA ASN A 139 -24.16 1.23 -20.61
C ASN A 139 -23.33 2.52 -20.43
N GLU A 140 -23.98 3.66 -20.22
CA GLU A 140 -23.29 4.93 -19.93
C GLU A 140 -22.46 4.84 -18.65
N ILE A 141 -23.01 4.23 -17.59
CA ILE A 141 -22.28 4.00 -16.33
C ILE A 141 -21.09 3.07 -16.55
N ARG A 142 -21.25 2.01 -17.35
CA ARG A 142 -20.15 1.07 -17.67
C ARG A 142 -19.00 1.76 -18.39
N GLU A 143 -19.29 2.59 -19.39
CA GLU A 143 -18.25 3.33 -20.11
C GLU A 143 -17.56 4.36 -19.21
N LYS A 144 -18.30 5.09 -18.37
CA LYS A 144 -17.69 6.00 -17.37
C LYS A 144 -16.78 5.24 -16.40
N ASN A 145 -17.23 4.11 -15.85
CA ASN A 145 -16.43 3.29 -14.95
C ASN A 145 -15.17 2.73 -15.64
N LYS A 146 -15.26 2.36 -16.91
CA LYS A 146 -14.11 1.92 -17.70
C LYS A 146 -13.07 3.04 -17.85
N ILE A 147 -13.52 4.27 -18.12
CA ILE A 147 -12.64 5.45 -18.20
C ILE A 147 -11.99 5.72 -16.83
N TYR A 148 -12.76 5.73 -15.74
CA TYR A 148 -12.23 5.97 -14.41
C TYR A 148 -11.26 4.89 -13.95
N ALA A 149 -11.55 3.62 -14.25
CA ALA A 149 -10.64 2.51 -13.97
C ALA A 149 -9.32 2.67 -14.75
N LYS A 150 -9.38 3.07 -16.02
CA LYS A 150 -8.19 3.37 -16.81
C LYS A 150 -7.39 4.51 -16.21
N GLN A 151 -8.02 5.65 -15.92
CA GLN A 151 -7.37 6.81 -15.31
C GLN A 151 -6.76 6.50 -13.94
N SER A 152 -7.41 5.66 -13.13
CA SER A 152 -6.88 5.22 -11.84
C SER A 152 -5.61 4.39 -12.02
N ARG A 153 -5.62 3.41 -12.94
CA ARG A 153 -4.44 2.61 -13.29
C ARG A 153 -3.31 3.47 -13.86
N ASP A 154 -3.63 4.44 -14.70
CA ASP A 154 -2.65 5.36 -15.28
C ASP A 154 -2.00 6.23 -14.21
N ARG A 155 -2.77 6.78 -13.26
CA ARG A 155 -2.25 7.52 -12.10
C ARG A 155 -1.35 6.66 -11.22
N ALA A 156 -1.75 5.41 -10.93
CA ALA A 156 -0.93 4.49 -10.15
C ALA A 156 0.40 4.17 -10.85
N ARG A 157 0.37 3.92 -12.16
CA ARG A 157 1.59 3.69 -12.97
C ARG A 157 2.49 4.92 -12.98
N ALA A 158 1.94 6.12 -13.20
CA ALA A 158 2.69 7.36 -13.17
C ALA A 158 3.33 7.61 -11.79
N GLY A 159 2.60 7.36 -10.70
CA GLY A 159 3.13 7.44 -9.34
C GLY A 159 4.30 6.48 -9.11
N ARG A 160 4.17 5.22 -9.55
CA ARG A 160 5.25 4.23 -9.49
C ARG A 160 6.48 4.68 -10.27
N HIS A 161 6.31 5.21 -11.48
CA HIS A 161 7.43 5.74 -12.28
C HIS A 161 8.14 6.89 -11.58
N LYS A 162 7.41 7.85 -11.02
CA LYS A 162 8.00 8.96 -10.24
C LYS A 162 8.81 8.46 -9.04
N LEU A 163 8.29 7.45 -8.34
CA LEU A 163 8.98 6.87 -7.19
C LEU A 163 10.29 6.17 -7.61
N ILE A 164 10.27 5.42 -8.72
CA ILE A 164 11.47 4.77 -9.27
C ILE A 164 12.52 5.81 -9.66
N GLU A 165 12.12 6.89 -10.35
CA GLU A 165 13.05 7.94 -10.76
C GLU A 165 13.66 8.65 -9.55
N SER A 166 12.84 9.03 -8.56
CA SER A 166 13.33 9.64 -7.32
C SER A 166 14.27 8.72 -6.56
N ASN A 167 13.98 7.42 -6.49
CA ASN A 167 14.87 6.44 -5.87
C ASN A 167 16.22 6.35 -6.59
N ARG A 168 16.21 6.40 -7.93
CA ARG A 168 17.41 6.43 -8.76
C ARG A 168 18.26 7.68 -8.51
N GLU A 169 17.62 8.85 -8.44
CA GLU A 169 18.28 10.13 -8.13
C GLU A 169 18.92 10.13 -6.74
N LEU A 170 18.19 9.65 -5.73
CA LEU A 170 18.69 9.53 -4.36
C LEU A 170 19.87 8.56 -4.28
N THR A 171 19.78 7.41 -4.97
CA THR A 171 20.87 6.44 -5.03
C THR A 171 22.12 7.02 -5.69
N SER A 172 21.95 7.73 -6.81
CA SER A 172 23.04 8.44 -7.49
C SER A 172 23.69 9.50 -6.59
N THR A 173 22.89 10.29 -5.88
CA THR A 173 23.38 11.31 -4.95
C THR A 173 24.11 10.69 -3.76
N ARG A 174 23.57 9.62 -3.19
CA ARG A 174 24.21 8.86 -2.10
C ARG A 174 25.58 8.34 -2.51
N LEU A 175 25.69 7.77 -3.72
CA LEU A 175 26.97 7.28 -4.25
C LEU A 175 27.98 8.42 -4.39
N LYS A 176 27.59 9.56 -4.99
CA LYS A 176 28.46 10.74 -5.11
C LYS A 176 28.96 11.25 -3.76
N LEU A 177 28.07 11.34 -2.76
CA LEU A 177 28.45 11.78 -1.42
C LEU A 177 29.39 10.79 -0.74
N ARG A 178 29.17 9.47 -0.90
CA ARG A 178 30.10 8.45 -0.39
C ARG A 178 31.48 8.56 -1.03
N ASP A 179 31.54 8.78 -2.35
CA ASP A 179 32.81 8.98 -3.06
C ASP A 179 33.53 10.23 -2.57
N GLU A 180 32.79 11.31 -2.34
CA GLU A 180 33.36 12.56 -1.82
C GLU A 180 33.87 12.41 -0.39
N ILE A 181 33.13 11.73 0.50
CA ILE A 181 33.60 11.39 1.85
C ILE A 181 34.89 10.57 1.77
N ARG A 182 34.94 9.57 0.88
CA ARG A 182 36.13 8.73 0.68
C ARG A 182 37.31 9.57 0.19
N ARG A 183 37.08 10.51 -0.72
CA ARG A 183 38.10 11.46 -1.22
C ARG A 183 38.63 12.34 -0.09
N LEU A 184 37.74 12.95 0.69
CA LEU A 184 38.09 13.82 1.81
C LEU A 184 38.89 13.08 2.90
N ARG A 185 38.50 11.84 3.22
CA ARG A 185 39.25 10.99 4.15
C ARG A 185 40.67 10.71 3.67
N ARG A 186 40.84 10.38 2.38
CA ARG A 186 42.19 10.19 1.80
C ARG A 186 43.03 11.45 1.89
N THR A 187 42.45 12.62 1.60
CA THR A 187 43.18 13.90 1.70
C THR A 187 43.54 14.24 3.14
N LEU A 188 42.66 13.96 4.10
CA LEU A 188 42.93 14.17 5.51
C LEU A 188 44.07 13.27 5.99
N ASN A 189 44.01 11.97 5.71
CA ASN A 189 45.06 11.03 6.07
C ASN A 189 46.41 11.43 5.46
N PHE A 190 46.42 11.87 4.20
CA PHE A 190 47.64 12.35 3.54
C PHE A 190 48.25 13.57 4.26
N CYS A 191 47.42 14.54 4.63
CA CYS A 191 47.89 15.72 5.39
C CYS A 191 48.40 15.33 6.77
N GLU A 192 47.74 14.40 7.47
CA GLU A 192 48.19 13.88 8.76
C GLU A 192 49.54 13.17 8.67
N GLU A 193 49.72 12.30 7.67
CA GLU A 193 50.99 11.63 7.38
C GLU A 193 52.10 12.65 7.12
N PHE A 194 51.84 13.67 6.30
CA PHE A 194 52.79 14.74 6.00
C PHE A 194 53.19 15.54 7.25
N LEU A 195 52.22 15.91 8.09
CA LEU A 195 52.48 16.61 9.34
C LEU A 195 53.28 15.75 10.32
N ASN A 196 52.98 14.45 10.39
CA ASN A 196 53.73 13.51 11.23
C ASN A 196 55.18 13.37 10.76
N GLN A 197 55.42 13.27 9.44
CA GLN A 197 56.76 13.28 8.88
C GLN A 197 57.51 14.57 9.25
N HIS A 198 56.90 15.73 9.08
CA HIS A 198 57.51 17.00 9.44
C HIS A 198 57.84 17.10 10.95
N ARG A 199 56.93 16.63 11.82
CA ARG A 199 57.17 16.57 13.27
C ARG A 199 58.39 15.73 13.61
N THR A 200 58.59 14.59 12.94
CA THR A 200 59.78 13.76 13.16
C THR A 200 61.07 14.45 12.75
N VAL A 201 61.07 15.32 11.74
CA VAL A 201 62.27 16.04 11.30
C VAL A 201 62.59 17.22 12.23
N CYS A 202 61.57 18.02 12.60
CA CYS A 202 61.78 19.20 13.44
C CYS A 202 62.16 18.89 14.90
N GLN A 203 61.81 17.71 15.43
CA GLN A 203 62.20 17.34 16.81
C GLN A 203 63.71 17.16 17.00
N TYR A 204 64.49 17.04 15.92
CA TYR A 204 65.95 16.87 15.97
C TYR A 204 66.73 18.12 15.57
N SER A 205 66.06 19.23 15.25
CA SER A 205 66.67 20.53 14.96
C SER A 205 66.60 21.45 16.17
#